data_AF-A0A844HPU8-F1
#
_entry.id   AF-A0A844HPU8-F1
#
_cell.length_a   1.000
_cell.length_b   1.000
_cell.length_c   1.000
_cell.angle_alpha   90.00
_cell.angle_beta   90.00
_cell.angle_gamma   90.00
#
_symmetry.space_group_name_H-M   'P 1'
#
loop_
_entity.id
_entity.type
_entity.pdbx_description
1 polymer ?
#
loop_
_entity_poly.entity_id
_entity_poly.type
_entity_poly.pdbx_seq_one_letter_code
_entity_poly.pdbx_strand_id
1 'polypeptide(L)'
;MHATLFLTGIEPVTGTVDPTPTGYVFSIDMVLPEGEMPRDNEARLDLADGGTQIVHLENVNVSQVASAGDEEVFRGTIILRKLHAPEP
;
A
#
# COMPACT_ATOMS: atom_id res chain seq x y z
N MET A 1 10.85 -2.67 6.67
CA MET A 1 10.09 -2.51 7.95
C MET A 1 8.68 -3.07 7.75
N HIS A 2 7.98 -3.58 8.77
CA HIS A 2 6.56 -3.96 8.59
C HIS A 2 5.65 -2.72 8.69
N ALA A 3 4.57 -2.70 7.92
CA ALA A 3 3.57 -1.65 8.00
C ALA A 3 2.19 -2.15 7.55
N THR A 4 1.17 -1.40 7.95
CA THR A 4 -0.23 -1.61 7.56
C THR A 4 -0.71 -0.39 6.81
N LEU A 5 -1.20 -0.59 5.59
CA LEU A 5 -1.76 0.43 4.72
C LEU A 5 -3.29 0.36 4.77
N PHE A 6 -3.92 1.47 5.12
CA PHE A 6 -5.36 1.64 5.18
C PHE A 6 -5.82 2.41 3.95
N LEU A 7 -6.57 1.73 3.09
CA LEU A 7 -7.17 2.27 1.87
C LEU A 7 -8.69 2.33 2.04
N THR A 8 -9.34 3.33 1.46
CA THR A 8 -10.79 3.46 1.56
C THR A 8 -11.50 2.31 0.85
N GLY A 9 -12.50 1.73 1.50
CA GLY A 9 -13.38 0.75 0.85
C GLY A 9 -12.83 -0.67 0.71
N ILE A 10 -11.62 -0.94 1.23
CA ILE A 10 -11.07 -2.30 1.31
C ILE A 10 -10.52 -2.59 2.71
N GLU A 11 -10.22 -3.87 2.99
CA GLU A 11 -9.56 -4.26 4.22
C GLU A 11 -8.10 -3.73 4.29
N PRO A 12 -7.58 -3.43 5.50
CA PRO A 12 -6.22 -2.97 5.67
C PRO A 12 -5.20 -3.97 5.12
N VAL A 13 -4.24 -3.46 4.36
CA VAL A 13 -3.21 -4.26 3.70
C VAL A 13 -1.99 -4.32 4.61
N THR A 14 -1.55 -5.52 4.97
CA THR A 14 -0.27 -5.67 5.68
C THR A 14 0.84 -5.95 4.68
N GLY A 15 2.02 -5.39 4.93
CA GLY A 15 3.14 -5.50 4.01
C GLY A 15 4.46 -5.10 4.62
N THR A 16 5.46 -5.04 3.75
CA THR A 16 6.74 -4.43 4.08
C THR A 16 6.85 -3.06 3.45
N VAL A 17 7.53 -2.17 4.12
CA VAL A 17 7.77 -0.80 3.67
C VAL A 17 9.24 -0.46 3.76
N ASP A 18 9.71 0.21 2.72
CA ASP A 18 11.06 0.76 2.61
C ASP A 18 10.97 2.28 2.47
N PRO A 19 11.47 3.06 3.45
CA PRO A 19 11.47 4.51 3.37
C PRO A 19 12.32 5.03 2.22
N THR A 20 11.85 6.10 1.57
CA THR A 20 12.60 6.85 0.56
C THR A 20 12.70 8.31 0.98
N PRO A 21 13.54 9.14 0.31
CA PRO A 21 13.65 10.57 0.64
C PRO A 21 12.30 11.31 0.58
N THR A 22 11.41 10.93 -0.32
CA THR A 22 10.14 11.60 -0.58
C THR A 22 8.93 10.82 -0.06
N GLY A 23 9.12 9.61 0.48
CA GLY A 23 8.00 8.70 0.66
C GLY A 23 8.38 7.33 1.20
N TYR A 24 7.69 6.33 0.68
CA TYR A 24 7.81 4.93 1.02
C TYR A 24 7.53 4.05 -0.21
N VAL A 25 8.24 2.93 -0.32
CA VAL A 25 7.86 1.83 -1.21
C VAL A 25 7.20 0.77 -0.36
N PHE A 26 5.90 0.51 -0.59
CA PHE A 26 5.12 -0.46 0.15
C PHE A 26 4.94 -1.73 -0.70
N SER A 27 5.51 -2.84 -0.25
CA SER A 27 5.41 -4.14 -0.90
C SER A 27 4.35 -4.98 -0.20
N ILE A 28 3.46 -5.58 -0.99
CA ILE A 28 2.31 -6.34 -0.48
C ILE A 28 2.32 -7.76 -1.00
N ASP A 29 1.82 -8.66 -0.14
CA ASP A 29 1.50 -10.04 -0.46
C ASP A 29 0.15 -10.33 0.23
N MET A 30 -0.94 -9.93 -0.44
CA MET A 30 -2.28 -9.86 0.15
C MET A 30 -3.32 -10.49 -0.78
N VAL A 31 -4.35 -11.08 -0.18
CA VAL A 31 -5.62 -11.35 -0.86
C VAL A 31 -6.43 -10.06 -0.92
N LEU A 32 -6.53 -9.41 -2.08
CA LEU A 32 -7.50 -8.34 -2.29
C LEU A 32 -8.82 -9.01 -2.72
N PRO A 33 -9.97 -8.65 -2.14
CA PRO A 33 -11.25 -9.06 -2.70
C PRO A 33 -11.37 -8.47 -4.12
N GLU A 34 -11.95 -9.23 -5.05
CA GLU A 34 -12.19 -8.80 -6.45
C GLU A 34 -12.60 -7.31 -6.49
N GLY A 35 -11.71 -6.45 -6.96
CA GLY A 35 -11.92 -5.01 -6.88
C GLY A 35 -10.69 -4.22 -7.26
N GLU A 36 -10.89 -3.17 -8.06
CA GLU A 36 -9.84 -2.22 -8.40
C GLU A 36 -9.22 -1.64 -7.12
N MET A 37 -7.89 -1.48 -7.12
CA MET A 37 -7.24 -0.78 -6.01
C MET A 37 -7.85 0.62 -5.89
N PRO A 38 -8.23 1.08 -4.68
CA PRO A 38 -8.85 2.38 -4.52
C PRO A 38 -8.00 3.47 -5.17
N ARG A 39 -8.60 4.21 -6.11
CA ARG A 39 -7.95 5.36 -6.77
C ARG A 39 -7.82 6.57 -5.86
N ASP A 40 -8.08 6.40 -4.56
CA ASP A 40 -7.95 7.47 -3.60
C ASP A 40 -6.49 7.91 -3.56
N ASN A 41 -6.29 9.19 -3.83
CA ASN A 41 -4.97 9.80 -3.81
C ASN A 41 -4.39 9.85 -2.40
N GLU A 42 -5.16 9.60 -1.34
CA GLU A 42 -4.72 9.66 0.05
C GLU A 42 -4.97 8.33 0.77
N ALA A 43 -3.99 7.90 1.57
CA ALA A 43 -4.07 6.72 2.41
C ALA A 43 -3.35 6.94 3.74
N ARG A 44 -3.68 6.10 4.71
CA ARG A 44 -2.99 6.07 6.00
C ARG A 44 -2.05 4.87 6.05
N LEU A 45 -0.79 5.14 6.37
CA LEU A 45 0.25 4.14 6.57
C LEU A 45 0.63 4.10 8.05
N ASP A 46 0.39 2.97 8.71
CA ASP A 46 0.85 2.71 10.07
C ASP A 46 2.10 1.85 10.03
N LEU A 47 3.21 2.41 10.50
CA LEU A 47 4.50 1.75 10.62
C LEU A 47 4.54 0.91 11.90
N ALA A 48 5.20 -0.24 11.85
CA ALA A 48 5.32 -1.13 13.00
C ALA A 48 6.10 -0.51 14.18
N ASP A 49 6.86 0.56 13.95
CA ASP A 49 7.54 1.33 15.00
C ASP A 49 6.60 2.31 15.75
N GLY A 50 5.32 2.34 15.39
CA GLY A 50 4.29 3.21 15.97
C GLY A 50 4.09 4.53 15.22
N GLY A 51 4.80 4.77 14.12
CA GLY A 51 4.61 5.96 13.30
C GLY A 51 3.39 5.85 12.37
N THR A 52 2.43 6.77 12.50
CA THR A 52 1.34 6.93 11.52
C THR A 52 1.67 8.05 10.53
N GLN A 53 1.44 7.81 9.24
CA GLN A 53 1.68 8.76 8.16
C GLN A 53 0.47 8.84 7.23
N ILE A 54 0.10 10.07 6.83
CA ILE A 54 -0.81 10.28 5.70
C ILE A 54 0.05 10.41 4.44
N VAL A 55 -0.25 9.57 3.45
CA VAL A 55 0.54 9.40 2.23
C VAL A 55 -0.35 9.46 1.01
N HIS A 56 0.24 9.81 -0.13
CA HIS A 56 -0.41 9.73 -1.42
C HIS A 56 0.00 8.50 -2.22
N LEU A 57 -0.94 7.87 -2.90
CA LEU A 57 -0.65 6.79 -3.83
C LEU A 57 -0.20 7.38 -5.17
N GLU A 58 1.06 7.21 -5.54
CA GLU A 58 1.58 7.70 -6.83
C GLU A 58 1.62 6.62 -7.91
N ASN A 59 1.93 5.38 -7.54
CA ASN A 59 2.02 4.29 -8.50
C ASN A 59 1.68 2.96 -7.83
N VAL A 60 0.75 2.22 -8.42
CA VAL A 60 0.26 0.95 -7.92
C VAL A 60 0.56 -0.11 -8.96
N ASN A 61 1.56 -0.94 -8.69
CA ASN A 61 1.90 -2.09 -9.53
C ASN A 61 1.59 -3.36 -8.74
N VAL A 62 0.34 -3.80 -8.81
CA VAL A 62 -0.15 -5.00 -8.14
C VAL A 62 -0.68 -5.96 -9.20
N SER A 63 -0.29 -7.22 -9.11
CA SER A 63 -0.70 -8.27 -10.04
C SER A 63 -1.22 -9.47 -9.28
N GLN A 64 -2.26 -10.09 -9.80
CA GLN A 64 -2.73 -11.38 -9.33
C GLN A 64 -1.65 -12.42 -9.64
N VAL A 65 -1.19 -13.14 -8.62
CA VAL A 65 -0.14 -14.17 -8.74
C VAL A 65 -0.67 -15.57 -8.51
N ALA A 66 -1.80 -15.72 -7.82
CA ALA A 66 -2.48 -16.99 -7.66
C ALA A 66 -3.99 -16.79 -7.45
N SER A 67 -4.76 -17.81 -7.81
CA SER A 67 -6.17 -17.94 -7.44
C SER A 67 -6.34 -19.31 -6.81
N ALA A 68 -6.82 -19.34 -5.57
CA ALA A 68 -7.05 -20.57 -4.82
C ALA A 68 -8.48 -20.56 -4.26
N GLY A 69 -9.44 -21.04 -5.05
CA GLY A 69 -10.86 -20.98 -4.68
C GLY A 69 -11.39 -19.54 -4.81
N ASP A 70 -12.03 -19.04 -3.75
CA ASP A 70 -12.54 -17.65 -3.67
C ASP A 70 -11.47 -16.63 -3.21
N GLU A 71 -10.23 -17.08 -2.94
CA GLU A 71 -9.12 -16.20 -2.55
C GLU A 71 -8.19 -15.93 -3.75
N GLU A 72 -8.11 -14.67 -4.15
CA GLU A 72 -7.16 -14.18 -5.16
C GLU A 72 -5.94 -13.58 -4.47
N VAL A 73 -4.77 -14.16 -4.69
CA VAL A 73 -3.52 -13.64 -4.13
C VAL A 73 -2.96 -12.59 -5.08
N PHE A 74 -2.76 -11.39 -4.55
CA PHE A 74 -2.15 -10.27 -5.22
C PHE A 74 -0.78 -9.96 -4.61
N ARG A 75 0.21 -9.76 -5.49
CA ARG A 75 1.55 -9.35 -5.11
C ARG A 75 1.95 -8.13 -5.91
N GLY A 76 2.62 -7.20 -5.24
CA GLY A 76 3.01 -5.98 -5.91
C GLY A 76 3.70 -4.96 -5.02
N THR A 77 3.90 -3.79 -5.61
CA THR A 77 4.51 -2.63 -4.99
C THR A 77 3.65 -1.40 -5.21
N ILE A 78 3.51 -0.61 -4.17
CA ILE A 78 2.82 0.68 -4.18
C ILE A 78 3.83 1.75 -3.78
N ILE A 79 3.96 2.78 -4.62
CA ILE A 79 4.76 3.96 -4.34
C ILE A 79 3.88 4.95 -3.59
N LEU A 80 4.28 5.24 -2.35
CA LEU A 80 3.60 6.14 -1.44
C LEU A 80 4.45 7.40 -1.27
N ARG A 81 3.85 8.58 -1.44
CA ARG A 81 4.52 9.87 -1.22
C ARG A 81 4.04 10.51 0.07
N LYS A 82 4.93 11.12 0.85
CA LYS A 82 4.50 11.90 2.03
C LYS A 82 3.77 13.15 1.60
N LEU A 83 2.70 13.52 2.31
CA LEU A 83 1.91 14.74 2.02
C LEU A 83 2.76 16.02 1.93
N HIS A 84 3.84 16.11 2.70
CA HIS A 84 4.76 17.25 2.75
C HIS A 84 6.13 16.94 2.14
N ALA A 85 6.23 15.96 1.25
CA ALA A 85 7.49 15.69 0.56
C ALA A 85 7.91 16.90 -0.30
N PRO A 86 9.17 17.33 -0.26
CA PRO A 86 9.66 18.38 -1.15
C PRO A 86 9.38 17.99 -2.60
N GLU A 87 8.85 18.93 -3.38
CA GLU A 87 8.75 18.74 -4.83
C GLU A 87 10.17 18.72 -5.43
N PRO A 88 10.41 17.85 -6.44
CA PRO A 88 11.71 17.72 -7.08
C PRO A 88 12.15 19.00 -7.80
#